data_AF-A0AAN4P8S9-F1
#
_entry.id   AF-A0AAN4P8S9-F1
#
_cell.length_a   1.000
_cell.length_b   1.000
_cell.length_c   1.000
_cell.angle_alpha   90.00
_cell.angle_beta   90.00
_cell.angle_gamma   90.00
#
_symmetry.space_group_name_H-M   'P 1'
#
loop_
_entity.id
_entity.type
_entity.pdbx_description
1 polymer ?
#
loop_
_entity_poly.entity_id
_entity_poly.type
_entity_poly.pdbx_seq_one_letter_code
_entity_poly.pdbx_strand_id
1 'polypeptide(L)'
;MSFIAQDFDKLNIITVLEGRTQAIIRNHFLRYDRTVRCQVKIITMDMFSPYYDLARQLFPNAKIVLDRFHIVQHLSRVMSRVRIQIMSQFERKSHEYKAIKRY
;
A
#
# COMPACT_ATOMS: atom_id res chain seq x y z
N MET A 1 2.13 9.79 12.26
CA MET A 1 1.96 8.52 11.52
C MET A 1 3.31 7.83 11.50
N SER A 2 3.38 6.60 12.02
CA SER A 2 4.62 5.83 12.14
C SER A 2 4.91 5.04 10.86
N PHE A 3 6.19 4.74 10.62
CA PHE A 3 6.59 3.76 9.60
C PHE A 3 6.73 2.39 10.27
N ILE A 4 6.23 1.34 9.62
CA ILE A 4 6.29 -0.03 10.11
C ILE A 4 6.89 -0.90 9.00
N ALA A 5 7.88 -1.71 9.33
CA ALA A 5 8.34 -2.79 8.48
C ALA A 5 8.15 -4.12 9.19
N GLN A 6 7.71 -5.12 8.43
CA GLN A 6 7.30 -6.42 8.94
C GLN A 6 7.88 -7.51 8.03
N ASP A 7 8.24 -8.63 8.63
CA ASP A 7 8.55 -9.84 7.90
C ASP A 7 7.27 -10.37 7.23
N PHE A 8 7.32 -10.60 5.92
CA PHE A 8 6.14 -10.99 5.15
C PHE A 8 5.62 -12.39 5.53
N ASP A 9 6.51 -13.34 5.80
CA ASP A 9 6.14 -14.75 6.04
C ASP A 9 5.78 -14.99 7.52
N LYS A 10 6.58 -14.44 8.43
CA LYS A 10 6.44 -14.66 9.88
C LYS A 10 5.53 -13.64 10.55
N LEU A 11 5.20 -12.54 9.86
CA LEU A 11 4.42 -11.43 10.39
C LEU A 11 5.06 -10.76 11.63
N ASN A 12 6.35 -10.98 11.84
CA ASN A 12 7.09 -10.33 12.92
C ASN A 12 7.39 -8.88 12.55
N ILE A 13 7.14 -7.96 13.48
CA ILE A 13 7.52 -6.55 13.31
C ILE A 13 9.05 -6.47 13.34
N ILE A 14 9.64 -5.97 12.26
CA ILE A 14 11.09 -5.74 12.15
C ILE A 14 11.43 -4.42 12.84
N THR A 15 10.61 -3.38 12.60
CA THR A 15 10.83 -2.06 13.18
C THR A 15 9.56 -1.21 13.14
N VAL A 16 9.45 -0.30 14.11
CA VAL A 16 8.49 0.79 14.14
C VAL A 16 9.27 2.08 14.32
N LEU A 17 9.11 3.04 13.41
CA LEU A 17 9.78 4.34 13.46
C LEU A 17 8.78 5.44 13.74
N GLU A 18 9.17 6.38 14.60
CA GLU A 18 8.42 7.59 14.92
C GLU A 18 8.51 8.64 13.79
N GLY A 19 8.16 8.23 12.58
CA GLY A 19 8.10 9.09 11.42
C GLY A 19 8.26 8.32 10.10
N ARG A 20 7.79 8.96 9.03
CA ARG A 20 7.78 8.41 7.68
C ARG A 20 8.59 9.21 6.66
N THR A 21 9.39 10.17 7.13
CA THR A 21 10.24 10.95 6.22
C THR A 21 11.31 10.03 5.64
N GLN A 22 11.74 10.31 4.40
CA GLN A 22 12.78 9.51 3.76
C GLN A 22 14.07 9.48 4.59
N ALA A 23 14.42 10.57 5.28
CA ALA A 23 15.59 10.65 6.14
C ALA A 23 15.51 9.65 7.31
N ILE A 24 14.38 9.58 8.01
CA ILE A 24 14.19 8.66 9.14
C ILE A 24 14.33 7.20 8.69
N ILE A 25 13.63 6.84 7.60
CA ILE A 25 13.64 5.47 7.07
C ILE A 25 15.03 5.12 6.52
N ARG A 26 15.66 6.02 5.75
CA ARG A 26 17.01 5.84 5.21
C ARG A 26 18.02 5.60 6.33
N ASN A 27 18.05 6.47 7.33
CA ASN A 27 19.01 6.38 8.42
C ASN A 27 18.84 5.08 9.21
N HIS A 28 17.59 4.63 9.41
CA HIS A 28 17.34 3.35 10.06
C HIS A 28 17.96 2.17 9.29
N PHE A 29 17.69 2.07 8.00
CA PHE A 29 18.10 0.92 7.19
C PHE A 29 19.58 0.96 6.75
N LEU A 30 20.20 2.14 6.68
CA LEU A 30 21.64 2.25 6.40
C LEU A 30 22.53 1.72 7.53
N ARG A 31 21.97 1.42 8.71
CA ARG A 31 22.68 0.71 9.78
C ARG A 31 22.96 -0.75 9.45
N TYR A 32 22.25 -1.33 8.48
CA TYR A 32 22.52 -2.67 7.98
C TYR A 32 23.55 -2.61 6.85
N ASP A 33 24.54 -3.50 6.91
CA ASP A 33 25.55 -3.64 5.88
C ASP A 33 24.93 -3.80 4.50
N ARG A 34 25.63 -3.26 3.50
CA ARG A 34 25.18 -3.33 2.11
C ARG A 34 24.99 -4.79 1.66
N THR A 35 25.86 -5.69 2.09
CA THR A 35 25.78 -7.13 1.79
C THR A 35 24.48 -7.75 2.28
N VAL A 36 24.02 -7.37 3.48
CA VAL A 36 22.74 -7.83 4.06
C VAL A 36 21.57 -7.23 3.28
N ARG A 37 21.59 -5.93 2.99
CA ARG A 37 20.51 -5.28 2.22
C ARG A 37 20.38 -5.83 0.79
N CYS A 38 21.48 -6.24 0.19
CA CYS A 38 21.51 -6.90 -1.11
C CYS A 38 20.88 -8.31 -1.11
N GLN A 39 20.64 -8.91 0.06
CA GLN A 39 19.97 -10.22 0.17
C GLN A 39 18.44 -10.10 0.15
N VAL A 40 17.87 -8.90 0.34
CA VAL A 40 16.42 -8.69 0.25
C VAL A 40 15.96 -8.95 -1.18
N LYS A 41 15.06 -9.91 -1.35
CA LYS A 41 14.59 -10.36 -2.68
C LYS A 41 13.31 -9.67 -3.12
N ILE A 42 12.40 -9.40 -2.18
CA ILE A 42 11.08 -8.85 -2.44
C ILE A 42 10.75 -7.81 -1.37
N ILE A 43 10.17 -6.70 -1.78
CA ILE A 43 9.59 -5.69 -0.90
C ILE A 43 8.15 -5.47 -1.34
N THR A 44 7.20 -5.68 -0.43
CA THR A 44 5.82 -5.21 -0.60
C THR A 44 5.68 -3.87 0.11
N MET A 45 5.06 -2.88 -0.54
CA MET A 45 4.88 -1.55 0.06
C MET A 45 3.66 -0.82 -0.49
N ASP A 46 3.24 0.22 0.22
CA ASP A 46 2.20 1.16 -0.23
C ASP A 46 2.61 1.89 -1.53
N MET A 47 1.63 2.43 -2.25
CA MET A 47 1.77 3.11 -3.54
C MET A 47 2.36 4.53 -3.43
N PHE A 48 3.01 4.88 -2.32
CA PHE A 48 3.60 6.19 -2.12
C PHE A 48 4.97 6.30 -2.81
N SER A 49 5.05 7.08 -3.89
CA SER A 49 6.25 7.19 -4.74
C SER A 49 7.57 7.43 -3.98
N PRO A 50 7.63 8.27 -2.93
CA PRO A 50 8.88 8.45 -2.18
C PRO A 50 9.43 7.19 -1.51
N TYR A 51 8.57 6.20 -1.21
CA TYR A 51 9.04 4.89 -0.74
C TYR A 51 9.63 4.05 -1.86
N TYR A 52 9.12 4.17 -3.09
CA TYR A 52 9.68 3.49 -4.24
C TYR A 52 11.13 3.89 -4.52
N ASP A 53 11.38 5.19 -4.58
CA ASP A 53 12.73 5.71 -4.82
C ASP A 53 13.68 5.29 -3.69
N LEU A 54 13.20 5.36 -2.45
CA LEU A 54 13.98 4.99 -1.27
C LEU A 54 14.27 3.48 -1.23
N ALA A 55 13.29 2.64 -1.55
CA ALA A 55 13.43 1.18 -1.56
C ALA A 55 14.47 0.74 -2.61
N ARG A 56 14.48 1.34 -3.81
CA ARG A 56 15.51 1.04 -4.83
C ARG A 56 16.91 1.42 -4.38
N GLN A 57 17.07 2.52 -3.63
CA GLN A 57 18.36 2.94 -3.09
C GLN A 57 18.85 2.01 -1.97
N LEU A 58 17.94 1.64 -1.06
CA LEU A 58 18.28 0.85 0.12
C LEU A 58 18.44 -0.64 -0.19
N PHE A 59 17.66 -1.19 -1.12
CA PHE A 59 17.58 -2.63 -1.40
C PHE A 59 17.71 -2.89 -2.90
N PRO A 60 18.92 -2.74 -3.47
CA PRO A 60 19.11 -2.66 -4.91
C PRO A 60 18.73 -3.94 -5.68
N ASN A 61 18.71 -5.09 -5.01
CA ASN A 61 18.39 -6.39 -5.61
C ASN A 61 16.92 -6.81 -5.40
N ALA A 62 16.15 -6.03 -4.64
CA ALA A 62 14.78 -6.38 -4.31
C ALA A 62 13.84 -6.06 -5.47
N LYS A 63 12.94 -7.00 -5.78
CA LYS A 63 11.76 -6.72 -6.60
C LYS A 63 10.72 -6.01 -5.74
N ILE A 64 10.27 -4.86 -6.21
CA ILE A 64 9.27 -4.05 -5.54
C ILE A 64 7.88 -4.47 -6.05
N VAL A 65 6.99 -4.81 -5.13
CA VAL A 65 5.60 -5.17 -5.37
C VAL A 65 4.71 -4.18 -4.63
N LEU A 66 3.67 -3.67 -5.29
CA LEU A 66 2.69 -2.81 -4.63
C LEU A 66 1.76 -3.66 -3.77
N ASP A 67 1.45 -3.16 -2.58
CA ASP A 67 0.55 -3.83 -1.65
C ASP A 67 -0.86 -3.92 -2.26
N ARG A 68 -1.30 -5.17 -2.46
CA ARG A 68 -2.61 -5.53 -3.01
C ARG A 68 -3.78 -4.94 -2.22
N PHE A 69 -3.63 -4.69 -0.92
CA PHE A 69 -4.69 -4.11 -0.11
C PHE A 69 -5.11 -2.76 -0.66
N HIS A 70 -4.14 -1.88 -0.95
CA HIS A 70 -4.43 -0.56 -1.48
C HIS A 70 -5.04 -0.66 -2.88
N ILE A 71 -4.56 -1.55 -3.75
CA ILE A 71 -5.13 -1.77 -5.09
C ILE A 71 -6.62 -2.15 -5.00
N VAL A 72 -6.95 -3.17 -4.21
CA VAL A 72 -8.33 -3.63 -4.03
C VAL A 72 -9.19 -2.54 -3.39
N GLN A 73 -8.65 -1.82 -2.41
CA GLN A 73 -9.34 -0.74 -1.73
C GLN A 73 -9.66 0.43 -2.68
N HIS A 74 -8.71 0.84 -3.53
CA HIS A 74 -8.94 1.89 -4.53
C HIS A 74 -9.97 1.46 -5.57
N LEU A 75 -9.87 0.23 -6.08
CA LEU A 75 -10.85 -0.32 -7.02
C LEU A 75 -12.26 -0.33 -6.40
N SER A 76 -12.40 -0.84 -5.18
CA SER A 76 -13.68 -0.92 -4.47
C SER A 76 -14.32 0.45 -4.26
N ARG A 77 -13.51 1.47 -3.94
CA ARG A 77 -13.97 2.87 -3.81
C ARG A 77 -14.44 3.45 -5.15
N VAL A 78 -13.71 3.20 -6.24
CA VAL A 78 -14.10 3.65 -7.58
C VAL A 78 -15.42 2.99 -7.98
N MET A 79 -15.53 1.67 -7.84
CA MET A 79 -16.74 0.91 -8.15
C MET A 79 -17.94 1.44 -7.35
N SER A 80 -17.77 1.67 -6.04
CA SER A 80 -18.83 2.23 -5.19
C SER A 80 -19.25 3.63 -5.63
N ARG A 81 -18.30 4.49 -6.04
CA ARG A 81 -18.62 5.84 -6.54
C ARG A 81 -19.42 5.78 -7.84
N VAL A 82 -18.99 4.98 -8.81
CA VAL A 82 -19.71 4.79 -10.07
C VAL A 82 -21.10 4.22 -9.82
N ARG A 83 -21.21 3.20 -8.96
CA ARG A 83 -22.49 2.62 -8.54
C ARG A 83 -23.43 3.68 -7.96
N ILE A 84 -22.95 4.51 -7.03
CA ILE A 84 -23.74 5.59 -6.42
C ILE A 84 -24.16 6.63 -7.47
N GLN A 85 -23.25 7.00 -8.37
CA GLN A 85 -23.54 7.95 -9.45
C GLN A 85 -24.65 7.45 -10.36
N ILE A 86 -24.60 6.19 -10.80
CA ILE A 86 -25.66 5.57 -11.59
C ILE A 86 -26.95 5.48 -10.77
N MET A 87 -26.87 5.01 -9.52
CA MET A 87 -28.02 4.85 -8.64
C MET A 87 -28.76 6.17 -8.37
N SER A 88 -28.04 7.30 -8.33
CA SER A 88 -28.62 8.63 -8.11
C SER A 88 -29.46 9.16 -9.28
N GLN A 89 -29.39 8.52 -10.46
CA GLN A 89 -30.18 8.89 -11.63
C GLN A 89 -31.60 8.32 -11.59
N PHE A 90 -31.88 7.38 -10.68
CA PHE A 90 -33.17 6.71 -10.56
C PHE A 90 -33.94 7.16 -9.31
N GLU A 91 -35.27 7.12 -9.38
CA GLU A 91 -36.10 7.34 -8.19
C GLU A 91 -35.87 6.25 -7.14
N ARG A 92 -35.82 6.64 -5.86
CA ARG A 92 -35.50 5.72 -4.74
C ARG A 92 -36.41 4.49 -4.64
N LYS A 93 -37.63 4.56 -5.17
CA LYS A 93 -38.61 3.45 -5.13
C LYS A 93 -38.55 2.56 -6.38
N SER A 94 -37.85 3.00 -7.44
CA SER A 94 -37.77 2.30 -8.71
C SER A 94 -37.10 0.93 -8.57
N HIS A 95 -37.37 0.05 -9.53
CA HIS A 95 -36.76 -1.27 -9.58
C HIS A 95 -35.24 -1.17 -9.80
N GLU A 96 -34.81 -0.29 -10.70
CA GLU A 96 -33.42 -0.02 -11.07
C GLU A 96 -32.59 0.44 -9.86
N TYR A 97 -33.13 1.39 -9.07
CA TYR A 97 -32.47 1.84 -7.84
C TYR A 97 -32.21 0.68 -6.87
N LYS A 98 -33.23 -0.18 -6.65
CA LYS A 98 -33.14 -1.31 -5.72
C LYS A 98 -32.18 -2.39 -6.22
N ALA A 99 -32.15 -2.64 -7.53
CA ALA A 99 -31.24 -3.62 -8.13
C ALA A 99 -29.77 -3.26 -7.92
N ILE A 100 -29.44 -1.96 -7.99
CA ILE A 100 -28.06 -1.46 -7.90
C ILE A 100 -27.63 -1.22 -6.44
N LYS A 101 -28.57 -1.02 -5.51
CA LYS A 101 -28.28 -0.68 -4.09
C LYS A 101 -27.56 -1.77 -3.30
N ARG A 102 -27.73 -3.05 -3.66
CA ARG A 102 -27.22 -4.20 -2.87
C ARG A 102 -25.75 -4.56 -3.13
N TYR A 103 -25.14 -3.96 -4.15
CA TYR A 103 -23.73 -4.13 -4.50
C TYR A 103 -22.92 -2.94 -4.01
#